data_AF-A0A950QP98-F1
#
_entry.id   AF-A0A950QP98-F1
#
_cell.length_a   1.000
_cell.length_b   1.000
_cell.length_c   1.000
_cell.angle_alpha   90.00
_cell.angle_beta   90.00
_cell.angle_gamma   90.00
#
_symmetry.space_group_name_H-M   'P 1'
#
loop_
_entity.id
_entity.type
_entity.pdbx_description
1 polymer ?
#
loop_
_entity_poly.entity_id
_entity_poly.type
_entity_poly.pdbx_seq_one_letter_code
_entity_poly.pdbx_strand_id
1 'polypeptide(L)'
;MKDLFPVEALLERPRQRVTDVKALREKLAAGKGPQFWRTLEEAAETEELREYIEQEFPGLSGQIPQGVDRRSLLKVMAASLAMAGAAACTKQPKELIVPYVRQPENVIPGLPLFYATAIPLNGYARGLLVESHLNRPTKVEGNPDHPASLGATGIFEQASVLDLYDPDRSQTVLKEGRLSTFAEFTGIFSSEAQGLGSRKGEG
;
A
#
# COMPACT_ATOMS: atom_id res chain seq x y z
N MET A 1 -63.03 14.53 42.42
CA MET A 1 -62.44 14.98 43.70
C MET A 1 -60.94 15.05 43.44
N LYS A 2 -60.48 16.02 42.63
CA LYS A 2 -60.00 17.39 43.00
C LYS A 2 -58.98 17.38 44.14
N ASP A 3 -57.78 16.90 43.84
CA ASP A 3 -56.55 17.43 44.44
C ASP A 3 -55.93 18.38 43.40
N LEU A 4 -56.44 19.60 43.42
CA LEU A 4 -55.84 20.72 42.70
C LEU A 4 -54.50 21.03 43.39
N PHE A 5 -53.48 21.34 42.58
CA PHE A 5 -52.19 21.85 43.03
C PHE A 5 -52.33 22.72 44.30
N PRO A 6 -51.57 22.44 45.37
CA PRO A 6 -51.64 23.25 46.58
C PRO A 6 -51.23 24.68 46.22
N VAL A 7 -52.18 25.61 46.31
CA VAL A 7 -51.98 27.03 46.00
C VAL A 7 -50.94 27.63 46.97
N GLU A 8 -50.70 26.99 48.11
CA GLU A 8 -49.64 27.30 49.06
C GLU A 8 -48.24 27.26 48.42
N ALA A 9 -48.00 26.36 47.46
CA ALA A 9 -46.69 26.24 46.78
C ALA A 9 -46.39 27.42 45.82
N LEU A 10 -47.43 28.12 45.35
CA LEU A 10 -47.29 29.31 44.50
C LEU A 10 -47.07 30.60 45.32
N LEU A 11 -47.25 30.55 46.65
CA LEU A 11 -47.02 31.67 47.57
C LEU A 11 -45.63 31.65 48.22
N GLU A 12 -44.83 30.59 47.99
CA GLU A 12 -43.42 30.60 48.38
C GLU A 12 -42.67 31.64 47.53
N ARG A 13 -42.08 32.64 48.20
CA ARG A 13 -41.24 33.61 47.51
C ARG A 13 -40.10 32.85 46.81
N PRO A 14 -39.79 33.15 45.54
CA PRO A 14 -38.59 32.59 44.91
C PRO A 14 -37.39 32.90 45.80
N ARG A 15 -36.62 31.85 46.17
CA ARG A 15 -35.41 32.02 46.99
C ARG A 15 -34.53 33.05 46.30
N GLN A 16 -34.19 34.12 47.02
CA GLN A 16 -33.38 35.21 46.51
C GLN A 16 -31.97 34.66 46.28
N ARG A 17 -31.58 34.51 45.01
CA ARG A 17 -30.27 34.00 44.61
C ARG A 17 -29.22 35.08 44.89
N VAL A 18 -28.43 34.93 45.95
CA VAL A 18 -27.40 35.91 46.32
C VAL A 18 -26.04 35.36 45.92
N THR A 19 -25.55 35.74 44.74
CA THR A 19 -24.16 35.49 44.34
C THR A 19 -23.26 36.55 44.97
N ASP A 20 -22.20 36.16 45.68
CA ASP A 20 -21.21 37.11 46.21
C ASP A 20 -20.36 37.69 45.07
N VAL A 21 -20.74 38.88 44.61
CA VAL A 21 -20.12 39.58 43.48
C VAL A 21 -18.67 39.97 43.77
N LYS A 22 -18.31 40.19 45.05
CA LYS A 22 -16.96 40.62 45.41
C LYS A 22 -15.98 39.46 45.29
N ALA A 23 -16.35 38.30 45.82
CA ALA A 23 -15.57 37.07 45.69
C ALA A 23 -15.42 36.63 44.22
N LEU A 24 -16.48 36.76 43.42
CA LEU A 24 -16.45 36.45 41.99
C LEU A 24 -15.46 37.34 41.24
N ARG A 25 -15.44 38.64 41.55
CA ARG A 25 -14.53 39.60 40.91
C ARG A 25 -13.08 39.28 41.20
N GLU A 26 -12.76 38.88 42.42
CA GLU A 26 -11.41 38.45 42.81
C GLU A 26 -11.00 37.15 42.10
N LYS A 27 -11.91 36.17 41.99
CA LYS A 27 -11.68 34.92 41.24
C LYS A 27 -11.36 35.19 39.76
N LEU A 28 -12.14 36.06 39.12
CA LEU A 28 -11.94 36.42 37.71
C LEU A 28 -10.67 37.26 37.50
N ALA A 29 -10.36 38.19 38.43
CA ALA A 29 -9.12 38.97 38.39
C ALA A 29 -7.87 38.09 38.56
N ALA A 30 -7.98 36.99 39.32
CA ALA A 30 -6.94 35.98 39.47
C ALA A 30 -6.82 35.01 38.26
N GLY A 31 -7.65 35.16 37.22
CA GLY A 31 -7.63 34.33 36.02
C GLY A 31 -8.12 32.89 36.23
N LYS A 32 -8.79 32.60 37.35
CA LYS A 32 -9.22 31.25 37.74
C LYS A 32 -10.68 30.95 37.36
N GLY A 33 -11.20 31.60 36.32
CA GLY A 33 -12.58 31.41 35.84
C GLY A 33 -12.66 31.19 34.33
N PRO A 34 -13.83 30.84 33.81
CA PRO A 34 -14.01 30.56 32.38
C PRO A 34 -13.73 31.80 31.52
N GLN A 35 -13.09 31.59 30.37
CA GLN A 35 -12.74 32.67 29.44
C GLN A 35 -13.99 33.33 28.80
N PHE A 36 -15.10 32.59 28.72
CA PHE A 36 -16.40 33.06 28.26
C PHE A 36 -17.49 32.56 29.20
N TRP A 37 -18.39 33.45 29.61
CA TRP A 37 -19.54 33.16 30.46
C TRP A 37 -20.72 34.04 30.03
N ARG A 38 -21.96 33.55 30.20
CA ARG A 38 -23.18 34.24 29.77
C ARG A 38 -23.98 34.78 30.96
N THR A 39 -23.92 34.11 32.10
CA THR A 39 -24.55 34.56 33.35
C THR A 39 -23.53 34.60 34.49
N LEU A 40 -23.87 35.35 35.55
CA LEU A 40 -22.98 35.51 36.71
C LEU A 40 -22.84 34.20 37.50
N GLU A 41 -23.88 33.39 37.51
CA GLU A 41 -23.91 32.07 38.13
C GLU A 41 -23.00 31.08 37.39
N GLU A 42 -22.93 31.18 36.05
CA GLU A 42 -22.02 30.39 35.22
C GLU A 42 -20.55 30.78 35.47
N ALA A 43 -20.28 32.08 35.60
CA ALA A 43 -18.95 32.57 35.98
C ALA A 43 -18.55 32.15 37.40
N ALA A 44 -19.53 32.07 38.31
CA ALA A 44 -19.33 31.64 39.70
C ALA A 44 -19.21 30.12 39.85
N GLU A 45 -19.63 29.33 38.86
CA GLU A 45 -19.70 27.86 38.89
C GLU A 45 -20.45 27.34 40.13
N THR A 46 -21.59 27.96 40.45
CA THR A 46 -22.39 27.58 41.62
C THR A 46 -22.95 26.16 41.48
N GLU A 47 -22.92 25.40 42.58
CA GLU A 47 -23.40 24.01 42.59
C GLU A 47 -24.91 23.95 42.28
N GLU A 48 -25.68 24.94 42.72
CA GLU A 48 -27.11 25.07 42.42
C GLU A 48 -27.40 25.21 40.91
N LEU A 49 -26.50 25.85 40.14
CA LEU A 49 -26.64 25.95 38.70
C LEU A 49 -26.36 24.61 38.02
N ARG A 50 -25.40 23.84 38.54
CA ARG A 50 -25.07 22.50 38.04
C ARG A 50 -26.24 21.54 38.28
N GLU A 51 -26.79 21.53 39.49
CA GLU A 51 -27.97 20.73 39.84
C GLU A 51 -29.20 21.12 38.99
N TYR A 52 -29.42 22.41 38.76
CA TYR A 52 -30.50 22.89 37.89
C TYR A 52 -30.34 22.44 36.44
N ILE A 53 -29.13 22.53 35.88
CA ILE A 53 -28.83 22.10 34.51
C ILE A 53 -28.97 20.57 34.37
N GLU A 54 -28.55 19.80 35.38
CA GLU A 54 -28.68 18.34 35.40
C GLU A 54 -30.14 17.88 35.51
N GLN A 55 -30.97 18.59 36.27
CA GLN A 55 -32.41 18.29 36.39
C GLN A 55 -33.20 18.65 35.12
N GLU A 56 -32.94 19.82 34.55
CA GLU A 56 -33.69 20.31 33.37
C GLU A 56 -33.19 19.70 32.06
N PHE A 57 -31.90 19.38 31.97
CA PHE A 57 -31.28 18.84 30.75
C PHE A 57 -30.30 17.69 31.06
N PRO A 58 -30.79 16.51 31.47
CA PRO A 58 -29.96 15.36 31.88
C PRO A 58 -28.97 14.85 30.81
N GLY A 59 -29.17 15.19 29.53
CA GLY A 59 -28.31 14.81 28.42
C GLY A 59 -27.32 15.89 27.95
N LEU A 60 -27.36 17.09 28.52
CA LEU A 60 -26.56 18.25 28.08
C LEU A 60 -25.37 18.55 28.99
N SER A 61 -25.30 17.94 30.17
CA SER A 61 -24.20 18.09 31.16
C SER A 61 -22.81 17.69 30.63
N GLY A 62 -22.75 16.96 29.50
CA GLY A 62 -21.51 16.62 28.79
C GLY A 62 -21.27 17.35 27.46
N GLN A 63 -22.15 18.27 27.04
CA GLN A 63 -22.10 18.94 25.73
C GLN A 63 -21.64 20.41 25.77
N ILE A 64 -21.19 20.91 26.92
CA ILE A 64 -20.42 22.15 26.96
C ILE A 64 -19.07 21.82 26.28
N PRO A 65 -18.76 22.36 25.08
CA PRO A 65 -17.63 21.85 24.31
C PRO A 65 -16.31 22.29 24.96
N GLN A 66 -15.72 21.40 25.76
CA GLN A 66 -14.30 21.43 26.09
C GLN A 66 -13.54 20.55 25.09
N GLY A 67 -13.64 20.86 23.79
CA GLY A 67 -13.13 19.99 22.72
C GLY A 67 -13.11 20.61 21.32
N VAL A 68 -12.66 19.82 20.34
CA VAL A 68 -12.39 20.24 18.95
C VAL A 68 -13.68 20.59 18.20
N ASP A 69 -13.80 21.86 17.80
CA ASP A 69 -14.88 22.37 16.95
C ASP A 69 -14.89 21.71 15.55
N ARG A 70 -16.07 21.49 14.97
CA ARG A 70 -16.27 20.89 13.64
C ARG A 70 -15.49 21.64 12.56
N ARG A 71 -15.45 22.97 12.65
CA ARG A 71 -14.68 23.81 11.72
C ARG A 71 -13.18 23.61 11.88
N SER A 72 -12.70 23.44 13.11
CA SER A 72 -11.30 23.17 13.40
C SER A 72 -10.88 21.80 12.89
N LEU A 73 -11.73 20.79 13.03
CA LEU A 73 -11.51 19.46 12.45
C LEU A 73 -11.41 19.52 10.91
N LEU A 74 -12.34 20.20 10.25
CA LEU A 74 -12.33 20.35 8.79
C LEU A 74 -11.10 21.12 8.29
N LYS A 75 -10.65 22.15 9.02
CA LYS A 75 -9.41 22.88 8.70
C LYS A 75 -8.18 21.97 8.78
N VAL A 76 -8.07 21.16 9.83
CA VAL A 76 -6.95 20.23 10.00
C VAL A 76 -7.00 19.15 8.92
N MET A 77 -8.16 18.58 8.62
CA MET A 77 -8.30 17.61 7.52
C MET A 77 -7.92 18.20 6.15
N ALA A 78 -8.39 19.42 5.85
CA ALA A 78 -8.06 20.10 4.60
C ALA A 78 -6.57 20.42 4.50
N ALA A 79 -5.94 20.87 5.60
CA ALA A 79 -4.51 21.12 5.65
C ALA A 79 -3.69 19.83 5.43
N SER A 80 -4.09 18.73 6.07
CA SER A 80 -3.45 17.41 5.88
C SER A 80 -3.57 16.91 4.45
N LEU A 81 -4.75 17.05 3.83
CA LEU A 81 -4.97 16.63 2.45
C LEU A 81 -4.18 17.49 1.45
N ALA A 82 -4.10 18.81 1.68
CA ALA A 82 -3.32 19.72 0.86
C ALA A 82 -1.81 19.43 0.95
N MET A 83 -1.28 19.17 2.15
CA MET A 83 0.13 18.81 2.34
C MET A 83 0.47 17.46 1.71
N ALA A 84 -0.41 16.45 1.84
CA ALA A 84 -0.24 15.16 1.18
C ALA A 84 -0.33 15.27 -0.34
N GLY A 85 -1.27 16.07 -0.87
CA GLY A 85 -1.46 16.30 -2.30
C GLY A 85 -0.34 17.10 -2.95
N ALA A 86 0.26 18.07 -2.23
CA ALA A 86 1.41 18.82 -2.70
C ALA A 86 2.64 17.91 -2.91
N ALA A 87 2.81 16.89 -2.07
CA ALA A 87 3.85 15.86 -2.24
C ALA A 87 3.52 14.82 -3.33
N ALA A 88 2.27 14.75 -3.80
CA ALA A 88 1.85 13.79 -4.82
C ALA A 88 2.16 14.26 -6.25
N CYS A 89 2.24 15.58 -6.48
CA CYS A 89 2.62 16.14 -7.78
C CYS A 89 4.14 16.21 -7.94
N THR A 90 4.82 15.06 -7.84
CA THR A 90 6.25 14.97 -8.17
C THR A 90 6.44 14.80 -9.67
N LYS A 91 7.52 15.38 -10.21
CA LYS A 91 7.91 15.16 -11.59
C LYS A 91 8.35 13.71 -11.73
N GLN A 92 7.61 12.93 -12.51
CA GLN A 92 8.03 11.57 -12.85
C GLN A 92 9.40 11.61 -13.54
N PRO A 93 10.29 10.63 -13.25
CA PRO A 93 11.55 10.52 -13.96
C PRO A 93 11.29 10.39 -15.46
N LYS A 94 12.22 10.89 -16.28
CA LYS A 94 12.09 10.78 -17.73
C LYS A 94 12.24 9.31 -18.13
N GLU A 95 11.19 8.71 -18.71
CA GLU A 95 11.25 7.37 -19.29
C GLU A 95 11.77 7.46 -20.74
N LEU A 96 12.70 6.57 -21.09
CA LEU A 96 13.29 6.52 -22.42
C LEU A 96 12.55 5.46 -23.25
N ILE A 97 12.01 5.87 -24.40
CA ILE A 97 11.39 4.97 -25.39
C ILE A 97 12.40 4.76 -26.53
N VAL A 98 12.97 3.57 -26.62
CA VAL A 98 14.01 3.24 -27.60
C VAL A 98 13.47 2.31 -28.69
N PRO A 99 13.33 2.77 -29.95
CA PRO A 99 12.87 1.93 -31.06
C PRO A 99 14.01 1.05 -31.61
N TYR A 100 13.63 0.05 -32.42
CA TYR A 100 14.60 -0.76 -33.16
C TYR A 100 15.37 0.09 -34.18
N VAL A 101 16.69 -0.12 -34.29
CA VAL A 101 17.50 0.45 -35.37
C VAL A 101 17.10 -0.16 -36.72
N ARG A 102 16.86 -1.47 -36.74
CA ARG A 102 16.31 -2.22 -37.87
C ARG A 102 15.23 -3.15 -37.33
N GLN A 103 13.98 -2.81 -37.59
CA GLN A 103 12.86 -3.61 -37.11
C GLN A 103 12.69 -4.88 -37.96
N PRO A 104 12.62 -6.07 -37.34
CA PRO A 104 12.26 -7.28 -38.07
C PRO A 104 10.77 -7.28 -38.42
N GLU A 105 10.42 -7.82 -39.58
CA GLU A 105 9.07 -7.77 -40.16
C GLU A 105 8.00 -8.45 -39.30
N ASN A 106 8.38 -9.48 -38.56
CA ASN A 106 7.49 -10.31 -37.77
C ASN A 106 7.24 -9.78 -36.35
N VAL A 107 7.89 -8.68 -35.93
CA VAL A 107 7.75 -8.13 -34.57
C VAL A 107 6.97 -6.83 -34.58
N ILE A 108 5.73 -6.89 -34.11
CA ILE A 108 4.87 -5.73 -33.89
C ILE A 108 4.87 -5.42 -32.39
N PRO A 109 5.39 -4.26 -31.95
CA PRO A 109 5.37 -3.88 -30.54
C PRO A 109 3.95 -3.88 -29.96
N GLY A 110 3.78 -4.56 -28.83
CA GLY A 110 2.48 -4.70 -28.15
C GLY A 110 1.66 -5.94 -28.54
N LEU A 111 2.07 -6.69 -29.58
CA LEU A 111 1.46 -7.98 -29.91
C LEU A 111 2.38 -9.14 -29.50
N PRO A 112 1.84 -10.17 -28.80
CA PRO A 112 2.60 -11.37 -28.50
C PRO A 112 2.85 -12.21 -29.75
N LEU A 113 4.02 -12.82 -29.81
CA LEU A 113 4.36 -13.84 -30.81
C LEU A 113 4.46 -15.20 -30.15
N PHE A 114 3.81 -16.20 -30.73
CA PHE A 114 3.85 -17.57 -30.22
C PHE A 114 4.82 -18.42 -31.03
N TYR A 115 5.71 -19.12 -30.34
CA TYR A 115 6.66 -20.06 -30.95
C TYR A 115 6.39 -21.47 -30.44
N ALA A 116 6.24 -22.42 -31.37
CA ALA A 116 6.20 -23.83 -31.03
C ALA A 116 7.62 -24.34 -30.74
N THR A 117 7.84 -24.84 -29.53
CA THR A 117 9.12 -25.36 -29.05
C THR A 117 8.91 -26.61 -28.19
N ALA A 118 9.96 -27.19 -27.63
CA ALA A 118 9.86 -28.28 -26.69
C ALA A 118 10.94 -28.19 -25.61
N ILE A 119 10.63 -28.70 -24.42
CA ILE A 119 11.60 -28.85 -23.33
C ILE A 119 11.87 -30.33 -23.06
N PRO A 120 13.14 -30.76 -22.92
CA PRO A 120 13.45 -32.10 -22.46
C PRO A 120 13.22 -32.18 -20.95
N LEU A 121 12.26 -33.01 -20.53
CA LEU A 121 12.02 -33.32 -19.12
C LEU A 121 12.06 -34.84 -18.92
N ASN A 122 12.91 -35.30 -18.01
CA ASN A 122 13.10 -36.74 -17.71
C ASN A 122 13.40 -37.59 -18.97
N GLY A 123 14.14 -37.05 -19.93
CA GLY A 123 14.52 -37.74 -21.17
C GLY A 123 13.46 -37.71 -22.27
N TYR A 124 12.29 -37.12 -22.03
CA TYR A 124 11.23 -36.97 -23.04
C TYR A 124 11.03 -35.50 -23.41
N ALA A 125 10.76 -35.22 -24.68
CA ALA A 125 10.42 -33.88 -25.14
C ALA A 125 8.94 -33.59 -24.89
N ARG A 126 8.64 -32.52 -24.16
CA ARG A 126 7.29 -32.01 -23.99
C ARG A 126 7.10 -30.79 -24.89
N GLY A 127 6.14 -30.86 -25.81
CA GLY A 127 5.86 -29.76 -26.74
C GLY A 127 5.18 -28.59 -26.05
N LEU A 128 5.65 -27.39 -26.33
CA LEU A 128 5.27 -26.14 -25.70
C LEU A 128 4.97 -25.09 -26.75
N LEU A 129 4.12 -24.14 -26.37
CA LEU A 129 3.83 -22.93 -27.11
C LEU A 129 4.26 -21.75 -26.24
N VAL A 130 5.30 -21.04 -26.67
CA VAL A 130 5.92 -19.99 -25.88
C VAL A 130 5.54 -18.63 -26.44
N GLU A 131 4.98 -17.81 -25.58
CA GLU A 131 4.69 -16.40 -25.84
C GLU A 131 5.97 -15.58 -25.70
N SER A 132 6.25 -14.77 -26.71
CA SER A 132 7.44 -13.93 -26.79
C SER A 132 7.03 -12.49 -27.13
N HIS A 133 7.46 -11.55 -26.30
CA HIS A 133 7.30 -10.12 -26.53
C HIS A 133 8.64 -9.55 -26.93
N LEU A 134 8.73 -8.96 -28.13
CA LEU A 134 9.97 -8.33 -28.59
C LEU A 134 11.18 -9.28 -28.50
N ASN A 135 10.98 -10.55 -28.86
CA ASN A 135 11.97 -11.63 -28.80
C ASN A 135 12.40 -12.04 -27.39
N ARG A 136 11.61 -11.71 -26.36
CA ARG A 136 11.80 -12.19 -24.99
C ARG A 136 10.66 -13.13 -24.62
N PRO A 137 10.93 -14.42 -24.38
CA PRO A 137 9.94 -15.36 -23.84
C PRO A 137 9.36 -14.81 -22.53
N THR A 138 8.06 -14.69 -22.39
CA THR A 138 7.41 -14.19 -21.16
C THR A 138 6.52 -15.24 -20.51
N LYS A 139 5.97 -16.14 -21.31
CA LYS A 139 5.03 -17.16 -20.84
C LYS A 139 5.19 -18.45 -21.63
N VAL A 140 5.08 -19.57 -20.94
CA VAL A 140 5.14 -20.92 -21.50
C VAL A 140 3.78 -21.58 -21.27
N GLU A 141 3.16 -22.05 -22.35
CA GLU A 141 1.94 -22.85 -22.34
C GLU A 141 2.13 -24.14 -23.14
N GLY A 142 1.17 -25.06 -23.04
CA GLY A 142 1.27 -26.35 -23.73
C GLY A 142 0.92 -26.17 -25.18
N ASN A 143 1.57 -26.91 -26.08
CA ASN A 143 1.14 -26.93 -27.47
C ASN A 143 -0.10 -27.84 -27.61
N PRO A 144 -1.28 -27.33 -28.04
CA PRO A 144 -2.48 -28.14 -28.27
C PRO A 144 -2.27 -29.28 -29.26
N ASP A 145 -1.40 -29.07 -30.25
CA ASP A 145 -1.14 -30.04 -31.32
C ASP A 145 -0.12 -31.12 -30.91
N HIS A 146 0.49 -30.99 -29.73
CA HIS A 146 1.50 -31.93 -29.27
C HIS A 146 0.89 -32.98 -28.32
N PRO A 147 1.09 -34.30 -28.57
CA PRO A 147 0.39 -35.37 -27.86
C PRO A 147 0.69 -35.44 -26.36
N ALA A 148 1.86 -34.95 -25.93
CA ALA A 148 2.27 -34.98 -24.53
C ALA A 148 1.75 -33.81 -23.68
N SER A 149 1.36 -32.69 -24.29
CA SER A 149 0.94 -31.47 -23.55
C SER A 149 -0.51 -31.11 -23.79
N LEU A 150 -1.05 -31.33 -25.00
CA LEU A 150 -2.47 -31.12 -25.33
C LEU A 150 -3.01 -29.75 -24.86
N GLY A 151 -2.16 -28.72 -24.95
CA GLY A 151 -2.52 -27.35 -24.56
C GLY A 151 -2.21 -26.98 -23.10
N ALA A 152 -1.71 -27.91 -22.29
CA ALA A 152 -1.38 -27.68 -20.88
C ALA A 152 0.10 -27.90 -20.55
N THR A 153 0.56 -27.26 -19.47
CA THR A 153 1.91 -27.37 -18.91
C THR A 153 1.89 -27.84 -17.47
N GLY A 154 2.97 -28.50 -17.04
CA GLY A 154 3.23 -28.75 -15.63
C GLY A 154 3.99 -27.60 -14.97
N ILE A 155 4.40 -27.85 -13.72
CA ILE A 155 5.04 -26.86 -12.85
C ILE A 155 6.44 -26.49 -13.38
N PHE A 156 7.22 -27.48 -13.83
CA PHE A 156 8.57 -27.24 -14.32
C PHE A 156 8.59 -26.45 -15.62
N GLU A 157 7.65 -26.73 -16.54
CA GLU A 157 7.59 -26.02 -17.82
C GLU A 157 7.17 -24.56 -17.62
N GLN A 158 6.18 -24.31 -16.75
CA GLN A 158 5.79 -22.94 -16.38
C GLN A 158 6.93 -22.19 -15.67
N ALA A 159 7.65 -22.86 -14.77
CA ALA A 159 8.75 -22.25 -14.02
C ALA A 159 10.00 -21.99 -14.86
N SER A 160 10.19 -22.70 -15.98
CA SER A 160 11.39 -22.59 -16.83
C SER A 160 11.69 -21.17 -17.35
N VAL A 161 10.67 -20.30 -17.39
CA VAL A 161 10.85 -18.87 -17.70
C VAL A 161 11.75 -18.20 -16.67
N LEU A 162 11.62 -18.54 -15.39
CA LEU A 162 12.44 -18.00 -14.32
C LEU A 162 13.89 -18.48 -14.43
N ASP A 163 14.11 -19.77 -14.74
CA ASP A 163 15.44 -20.32 -14.95
C ASP A 163 16.17 -19.62 -16.11
N LEU A 164 15.44 -19.18 -17.14
CA LEU A 164 16.01 -18.42 -18.26
C LEU A 164 16.47 -17.02 -17.85
N TYR A 165 15.73 -16.36 -16.95
CA TYR A 165 16.00 -15.00 -16.47
C TYR A 165 16.67 -14.94 -15.10
N ASP A 166 17.19 -16.07 -14.60
CA ASP A 166 17.88 -16.13 -13.32
C ASP A 166 19.21 -15.35 -13.40
N PRO A 167 19.44 -14.33 -12.54
CA PRO A 167 20.70 -13.60 -12.50
C PRO A 167 21.91 -14.47 -12.13
N ASP A 168 21.70 -15.57 -11.39
CA ASP A 168 22.75 -16.50 -10.96
C ASP A 168 23.14 -17.48 -12.07
N ARG A 169 22.42 -17.47 -13.20
CA ARG A 169 22.74 -18.28 -14.38
C ARG A 169 24.14 -17.93 -14.89
N SER A 170 24.92 -18.96 -15.23
CA SER A 170 26.27 -18.78 -15.79
C SER A 170 26.25 -17.87 -17.02
N GLN A 171 26.90 -16.72 -16.91
CA GLN A 171 26.95 -15.69 -17.96
C GLN A 171 28.14 -15.88 -18.91
N THR A 172 29.12 -16.69 -18.52
CA THR A 172 30.39 -16.83 -19.24
C THR A 172 31.05 -18.17 -18.94
N VAL A 173 31.96 -18.56 -19.81
CA VAL A 173 32.73 -19.79 -19.69
C VAL A 173 33.78 -19.62 -18.58
N LEU A 174 33.93 -20.67 -17.76
CA LEU A 174 34.91 -20.71 -16.69
C LEU A 174 35.94 -21.83 -16.94
N LYS A 175 37.20 -21.54 -16.67
CA LYS A 175 38.30 -22.50 -16.61
C LYS A 175 38.85 -22.50 -15.19
N GLU A 176 38.71 -23.61 -14.48
CA GLU A 176 39.20 -23.76 -13.10
C GLU A 176 38.72 -22.61 -12.17
N GLY A 177 37.47 -22.18 -12.35
CA GLY A 177 36.87 -21.08 -11.59
C GLY A 177 37.27 -19.67 -12.03
N ARG A 178 38.09 -19.52 -13.07
CA ARG A 178 38.46 -18.23 -13.66
C ARG A 178 37.70 -17.97 -14.96
N LEU A 179 37.39 -16.71 -15.24
CA LEU A 179 36.77 -16.27 -16.48
C LEU A 179 37.62 -16.68 -17.69
N SER A 180 36.98 -17.24 -18.71
CA SER A 180 37.60 -17.66 -19.98
C SER A 180 36.63 -17.38 -21.13
N THR A 181 37.06 -17.68 -22.36
CA THR A 181 36.25 -17.47 -23.57
C THR A 181 35.79 -18.80 -24.16
N PHE A 182 34.71 -18.74 -24.94
CA PHE A 182 34.24 -19.91 -25.68
C PHE A 182 35.31 -20.43 -26.66
N ALA A 183 36.09 -19.54 -27.28
CA ALA A 183 37.17 -19.92 -28.19
C ALA A 183 38.27 -20.73 -27.47
N GLU A 184 38.73 -20.27 -26.31
CA GLU A 184 39.69 -21.01 -25.48
C GLU A 184 39.15 -22.37 -25.06
N PHE A 185 37.88 -22.44 -24.62
CA PHE A 185 37.22 -23.69 -24.30
C PHE A 185 37.22 -24.66 -25.48
N THR A 186 36.80 -24.21 -26.67
CA THR A 186 36.77 -25.08 -27.86
C THR A 186 38.17 -25.57 -28.26
N GLY A 187 39.19 -24.71 -28.13
CA GLY A 187 40.59 -25.08 -28.37
C GLY A 187 41.06 -26.17 -27.42
N ILE A 188 40.87 -25.97 -26.11
CA ILE A 188 41.24 -26.95 -25.08
C ILE A 188 40.47 -28.26 -25.30
N PHE A 189 39.15 -28.20 -25.44
CA PHE A 189 38.28 -29.36 -25.65
C PHE A 189 38.72 -30.17 -26.87
N SER A 190 39.02 -29.51 -28.00
CA SER A 190 39.46 -30.20 -29.22
C SER A 190 40.81 -30.92 -29.04
N SER A 191 41.74 -30.33 -28.30
CA SER A 191 43.05 -30.92 -28.03
C SER A 191 42.95 -32.15 -27.11
N GLU A 192 42.15 -32.08 -26.06
CA GLU A 192 41.92 -33.21 -25.16
C GLU A 192 41.17 -34.34 -25.88
N ALA A 193 40.16 -34.00 -26.69
CA ALA A 193 39.42 -34.99 -27.48
C ALA A 193 40.33 -35.78 -28.44
N GLN A 194 41.32 -35.13 -29.07
CA GLN A 194 42.32 -35.82 -29.92
C GLN A 194 43.24 -36.74 -29.11
N GLY A 195 43.66 -36.29 -27.93
CA GLY A 195 44.46 -37.09 -27.01
C GLY A 195 43.73 -38.35 -26.56
N LEU A 196 42.46 -38.21 -26.14
CA LEU A 196 41.61 -39.34 -25.76
C LEU A 196 41.29 -40.26 -26.94
N GLY A 197 41.06 -39.70 -28.14
CA GLY A 197 40.86 -40.49 -29.35
C GLY A 197 42.04 -41.41 -29.67
N SER A 198 43.27 -40.94 -29.43
CA SER A 198 44.48 -41.75 -29.60
C SER A 198 44.56 -42.91 -28.60
N ARG A 199 43.93 -42.76 -27.43
CA ARG A 199 43.85 -43.78 -26.36
C ARG A 199 42.54 -44.57 -26.38
N LYS A 200 41.72 -44.44 -27.43
CA LYS A 200 40.38 -45.05 -27.52
C LYS A 200 39.46 -44.71 -26.34
N GLY A 201 39.65 -43.56 -25.72
CA GLY A 201 38.88 -43.13 -24.55
C GLY A 201 39.28 -43.81 -23.24
N GLU A 202 40.41 -44.54 -23.19
CA GLU A 202 40.99 -44.96 -21.92
C GLU A 202 41.66 -43.75 -21.25
N GLY A 203 41.03 -43.31 -20.15
CA GLY A 203 41.50 -42.28 -19.24
C GLY A 203 41.86 -42.86 -17.88
#